data_AF-A0A1V8T0F0-F1
#
_entry.id   AF-A0A1V8T0F0-F1
#
_cell.length_a   1.000
_cell.length_b   1.000
_cell.length_c   1.000
_cell.angle_alpha   90.00
_cell.angle_beta   90.00
_cell.angle_gamma   90.00
#
_symmetry.space_group_name_H-M   'P 1'
#
loop_
_entity.id
_entity.type
_entity.pdbx_description
1 polymer ?
#
loop_
_entity_poly.entity_id
_entity_poly.type
_entity_poly.pdbx_seq_one_letter_code
_entity_poly.pdbx_strand_id
1 'polypeptide(L)'
;MTPTAFHLVTIPILSDLEVREVPGTRLAEKSRNFSLLARKSSPNAFASTYEAESKRSIEQTYERLTNSKAVQYVALKFDVETTEQEVSIVGVDELDRNEWEGFIALLGPQEGSDGRVSASVNPFHLMTRTSSGEHEKRKPGFSCQVDAGLYFHLNGFFVRLAARGHGLGRTQVEAAIAQTLSNS
;
A
#
# COMPACT_ATOMS: atom_id res chain seq x y z
N MET A 1 21.33 -24.47 5.73
CA MET A 1 20.91 -23.07 5.47
C MET A 1 19.89 -22.71 6.53
N THR A 2 20.15 -21.68 7.32
CA THR A 2 19.16 -21.09 8.21
C THR A 2 18.07 -20.45 7.34
N PRO A 3 16.78 -20.62 7.67
CA PRO A 3 15.71 -19.95 6.94
C PRO A 3 15.86 -18.44 7.12
N THR A 4 15.91 -17.70 6.02
CA THR A 4 15.85 -16.23 6.05
C THR A 4 14.49 -15.83 6.62
N ALA A 5 14.50 -15.25 7.82
CA ALA A 5 13.30 -14.74 8.44
C ALA A 5 12.99 -13.33 7.94
N PHE A 6 11.71 -13.05 7.75
CA PHE A 6 11.19 -11.73 7.40
C PHE A 6 10.10 -11.38 8.39
N HIS A 7 9.99 -10.11 8.74
CA HIS A 7 8.87 -9.61 9.53
C HIS A 7 8.14 -8.53 8.74
N LEU A 8 6.82 -8.50 8.89
CA LEU A 8 5.96 -7.50 8.25
C LEU A 8 5.70 -6.38 9.23
N VAL A 9 5.91 -5.16 8.77
CA VAL A 9 5.67 -3.94 9.53
C VAL A 9 4.73 -3.04 8.75
N THR A 10 3.83 -2.39 9.47
CA THR A 10 2.92 -1.41 8.89
C THR A 10 3.64 -0.08 8.77
N ILE A 11 3.57 0.57 7.60
CA ILE A 11 4.00 1.95 7.48
C ILE A 11 2.97 2.82 8.21
N PRO A 12 3.36 3.62 9.22
CA PRO A 12 2.42 4.47 9.95
C PRO A 12 1.81 5.51 9.00
N ILE A 13 0.54 5.84 9.24
CA ILE A 13 -0.08 7.01 8.61
C ILE A 13 0.55 8.24 9.25
N LEU A 14 1.20 9.07 8.42
CA LEU A 14 1.84 10.29 8.87
C LEU A 14 0.83 11.45 8.81
N SER A 15 1.01 12.45 9.66
CA SER A 15 0.37 13.76 9.48
C SER A 15 1.04 14.54 8.35
N ASP A 16 0.36 15.58 7.85
CA ASP A 16 0.90 16.50 6.84
C ASP A 16 2.19 17.21 7.30
N LEU A 17 2.38 17.37 8.61
CA LEU A 17 3.60 17.93 9.18
C LEU A 17 4.72 16.87 9.19
N GLU A 18 4.46 15.71 9.80
CA GLU A 18 5.44 14.62 9.95
C GLU A 18 6.01 14.15 8.61
N VAL A 19 5.18 14.07 7.56
CA VAL A 19 5.62 13.65 6.23
C VAL A 19 6.61 14.62 5.58
N ARG A 20 6.60 15.90 6.00
CA ARG A 20 7.48 16.97 5.50
C ARG A 20 8.70 17.19 6.39
N GLU A 21 8.75 16.56 7.56
CA GLU A 21 9.96 16.53 8.37
C GLU A 21 10.99 15.56 7.75
N VAL A 22 12.26 15.67 8.19
CA VAL A 22 13.36 14.90 7.60
C VAL A 22 13.10 13.38 7.62
N PRO A 23 12.65 12.76 8.74
CA PRO A 23 12.35 11.32 8.75
C PRO A 23 11.23 10.94 7.76
N GLY A 24 10.15 11.73 7.72
CA GLY A 24 9.03 11.50 6.81
C GLY A 24 9.41 11.65 5.34
N THR A 25 10.23 12.65 5.02
CA THR A 25 10.73 12.88 3.65
C THR A 25 11.59 11.71 3.16
N ARG A 26 12.50 11.21 4.01
CA ARG A 26 13.32 10.03 3.67
C ARG A 26 12.48 8.79 3.46
N LEU A 27 11.49 8.56 4.33
CA LEU A 27 10.56 7.45 4.18
C LEU A 27 9.75 7.55 2.87
N ALA A 28 9.31 8.75 2.50
CA ALA A 28 8.62 8.99 1.23
C ALA A 28 9.53 8.70 0.02
N GLU A 29 10.77 9.19 0.03
CA GLU A 29 11.75 8.90 -1.01
C GLU A 29 12.01 7.40 -1.13
N LYS A 30 12.17 6.71 0.00
CA LYS A 30 12.37 5.27 0.04
C LYS A 30 11.17 4.50 -0.51
N SER A 31 9.95 4.87 -0.11
CA SER A 31 8.71 4.28 -0.63
C SER A 31 8.57 4.47 -2.14
N ARG A 32 8.86 5.69 -2.63
CA ARG A 32 8.88 6.01 -4.06
C ARG A 32 9.92 5.19 -4.81
N ASN A 33 11.15 5.13 -4.30
CA ASN A 33 12.25 4.38 -4.93
C ASN A 33 11.96 2.88 -4.98
N PHE A 34 11.39 2.32 -3.91
CA PHE A 34 10.97 0.92 -3.87
C PHE A 34 9.85 0.64 -4.88
N SER A 35 8.85 1.51 -4.94
CA SER A 35 7.75 1.46 -5.89
C SER A 35 8.22 1.51 -7.35
N LEU A 36 9.23 2.34 -7.65
CA LEU A 36 9.84 2.42 -8.97
C LEU A 36 10.66 1.17 -9.31
N LEU A 37 11.47 0.68 -8.36
CA LEU A 37 12.22 -0.56 -8.53
C LEU A 37 11.27 -1.73 -8.86
N ALA A 38 10.21 -1.88 -8.08
CA ALA A 38 9.23 -2.94 -8.27
C ALA A 38 8.60 -2.90 -9.66
N ARG A 39 8.19 -1.72 -10.15
CA ARG A 39 7.63 -1.56 -11.51
C ARG A 39 8.65 -1.83 -12.61
N LYS A 40 9.93 -1.50 -12.38
CA LYS A 40 11.01 -1.78 -13.34
C LYS A 40 11.27 -3.27 -13.46
N SER A 41 11.26 -4.00 -12.34
CA SER A 41 11.51 -5.45 -12.31
C SER A 41 10.27 -6.30 -12.58
N SER A 42 9.08 -5.77 -12.32
CA SER A 42 7.80 -6.44 -12.49
C SER A 42 6.73 -5.39 -12.86
N PRO A 43 6.49 -5.18 -14.17
CA PRO A 43 5.57 -4.13 -14.64
C PRO A 43 4.15 -4.24 -14.10
N ASN A 44 3.72 -5.44 -13.70
CA ASN A 44 2.38 -5.72 -13.16
C ASN A 44 2.30 -5.67 -11.63
N ALA A 45 3.37 -5.26 -10.93
CA ALA A 45 3.40 -5.19 -9.46
C ALA A 45 2.47 -4.09 -8.88
N PHE A 46 2.06 -3.14 -9.72
CA PHE A 46 1.23 -2.00 -9.34
C PHE A 46 0.27 -1.65 -10.48
N ALA A 47 -0.78 -0.89 -10.15
CA ALA A 47 -1.74 -0.36 -11.11
C ALA A 47 -1.12 0.65 -12.11
N SER A 48 -0.08 1.38 -11.72
CA SER A 48 0.61 2.36 -12.58
C SER A 48 1.90 1.81 -13.18
N THR A 49 2.23 2.25 -14.39
CA THR A 49 3.50 1.91 -15.06
C THR A 49 4.68 2.65 -14.44
N TYR A 50 5.90 2.15 -14.68
CA TYR A 50 7.13 2.82 -14.26
C TYR A 50 7.22 4.26 -14.80
N GLU A 51 6.90 4.47 -16.08
CA GLU A 51 6.98 5.78 -16.73
C GLU A 51 5.98 6.79 -16.17
N ALA A 52 4.78 6.32 -15.80
CA ALA A 52 3.80 7.17 -15.14
C ALA A 52 4.26 7.53 -13.73
N GLU A 53 4.78 6.56 -12.98
CA GLU A 53 5.22 6.75 -11.59
C GLU A 53 6.48 7.61 -11.49
N SER A 54 7.43 7.49 -12.43
CA SER A 54 8.70 8.24 -12.40
C SER A 54 8.53 9.75 -12.59
N LYS A 55 7.43 10.14 -13.25
CA LYS A 55 7.02 11.54 -13.44
C LYS A 55 6.24 12.10 -12.25
N ARG A 56 5.81 11.26 -11.31
CA ARG A 56 5.09 11.70 -10.11
C ARG A 56 6.02 12.46 -9.19
N SER A 57 5.50 13.54 -8.61
CA SER A 57 6.22 14.35 -7.64
C SER A 57 6.29 13.64 -6.28
N ILE A 58 7.12 14.15 -5.38
CA ILE A 58 7.23 13.59 -4.03
C ILE A 58 5.96 13.87 -3.21
N GLU A 59 5.27 14.97 -3.48
CA GLU A 59 4.00 15.35 -2.83
C GLU A 59 2.91 14.31 -3.07
N GLN A 60 2.86 13.70 -4.26
CA GLN A 60 1.95 12.60 -4.54
C GLN A 60 2.31 11.32 -3.77
N THR A 61 3.54 11.20 -3.28
CA THR A 61 3.92 10.13 -2.34
C THR A 61 3.49 10.51 -0.93
N TYR A 62 3.59 11.79 -0.55
CA TYR A 62 3.08 12.28 0.73
C TYR A 62 1.58 12.00 0.87
N GLU A 63 0.79 12.32 -0.16
CA GLU A 63 -0.66 12.02 -0.19
C GLU A 63 -0.97 10.55 0.10
N ARG A 64 -0.08 9.61 -0.25
CA ARG A 64 -0.29 8.18 0.04
C ARG A 64 0.09 7.82 1.47
N LEU A 65 1.12 8.45 2.01
CA LEU A 65 1.59 8.23 3.38
C LEU A 65 0.69 8.92 4.42
N THR A 66 -0.06 9.94 4.02
CA THR A 66 -1.06 10.61 4.87
C THR A 66 -2.48 10.09 4.68
N ASN A 67 -2.72 9.21 3.70
CA ASN A 67 -4.06 8.67 3.42
C ASN A 67 -4.48 7.65 4.48
N SER A 68 -5.46 8.01 5.30
CA SER A 68 -6.02 7.15 6.34
C SER A 68 -6.77 5.91 5.83
N LYS A 69 -7.13 5.86 4.55
CA LYS A 69 -7.71 4.69 3.89
C LYS A 69 -6.65 3.79 3.26
N ALA A 70 -5.38 4.16 3.31
CA ALA A 70 -4.29 3.35 2.80
C ALA A 70 -3.62 2.58 3.94
N VAL A 71 -3.59 1.26 3.82
CA VAL A 71 -2.78 0.42 4.70
C VAL A 71 -1.63 -0.14 3.89
N GLN A 72 -0.40 0.14 4.32
CA GLN A 72 0.81 -0.26 3.62
C GLN A 72 1.66 -1.11 4.55
N TYR A 73 2.09 -2.26 4.06
CA TYR A 73 3.03 -3.13 4.77
C TYR A 73 4.32 -3.24 3.99
N VAL A 74 5.44 -3.28 4.71
CA VAL A 74 6.74 -3.64 4.16
C VAL A 74 7.26 -4.87 4.86
N ALA A 75 7.96 -5.70 4.10
CA ALA A 75 8.71 -6.81 4.64
C ALA A 75 10.15 -6.37 4.85
N LEU A 76 10.62 -6.48 6.09
CA LEU A 76 12.00 -6.22 6.44
C LEU A 76 12.72 -7.55 6.66
N LYS A 77 13.99 -7.61 6.26
CA LYS A 77 14.84 -8.76 6.53
C LYS A 77 15.22 -8.76 8.02
N PHE A 78 15.16 -9.92 8.64
CA PHE A 78 15.45 -10.12 10.04
C PHE A 78 16.88 -10.66 10.25
N ASP A 79 17.63 -10.12 11.22
CA ASP A 79 18.81 -10.79 11.78
C ASP A 79 18.41 -11.48 13.09
N VAL A 80 18.75 -12.75 13.23
CA VAL A 80 18.13 -13.80 14.07
C VAL A 80 18.09 -13.52 15.60
N GLU A 81 18.56 -12.38 16.10
CA GLU A 81 18.73 -12.13 17.54
C GLU A 81 17.52 -11.54 18.28
N THR A 82 16.51 -11.00 17.60
CA THR A 82 15.33 -10.39 18.27
C THR A 82 14.12 -11.33 18.26
N THR A 83 13.66 -11.72 19.44
CA THR A 83 12.56 -12.68 19.56
C THR A 83 11.20 -11.99 19.33
N GLU A 84 10.29 -12.75 18.72
CA GLU A 84 8.83 -12.61 18.69
C GLU A 84 8.17 -11.86 17.50
N GLN A 85 7.25 -12.63 16.88
CA GLN A 85 6.35 -12.29 15.79
C GLN A 85 5.16 -11.49 16.31
N GLU A 86 5.28 -10.17 16.29
CA GLU A 86 4.13 -9.29 16.24
C GLU A 86 4.28 -8.36 15.04
N VAL A 87 3.16 -8.01 14.40
CA VAL A 87 3.11 -6.86 13.48
C VAL A 87 3.28 -5.62 14.37
N SER A 88 4.54 -5.30 14.70
CA SER A 88 4.86 -4.16 15.53
C SER A 88 4.71 -2.88 14.68
N ILE A 89 4.14 -1.85 15.28
CA ILE A 89 4.18 -0.51 14.70
C ILE A 89 5.61 -0.03 14.90
N VAL A 90 6.40 -0.26 13.85
CA VAL A 90 7.79 0.15 13.80
C VAL A 90 7.88 1.64 13.49
N GLY A 91 8.74 2.35 14.22
CA GLY A 91 8.97 3.78 14.01
C GLY A 91 9.56 4.09 12.63
N VAL A 92 9.32 5.31 12.14
CA VAL A 92 9.81 5.79 10.83
C VAL A 92 11.31 5.54 10.63
N ASP A 93 12.12 5.68 11.68
CA ASP A 93 13.56 5.50 11.59
C ASP A 93 14.00 4.06 11.27
N GLU A 94 13.24 3.05 11.72
CA GLU A 94 13.57 1.65 11.45
C GLU A 94 13.11 1.26 10.02
N LEU A 95 12.00 1.83 9.56
CA LEU A 95 11.58 1.75 8.15
C LEU A 95 12.62 2.39 7.22
N ASP A 96 13.24 3.49 7.62
CA ASP A 96 14.30 4.18 6.86
C ASP A 96 15.63 3.40 6.89
N ARG A 97 16.00 2.81 8.02
CA ARG A 97 17.27 2.08 8.18
C ARG A 97 17.30 0.70 7.51
N ASN A 98 16.20 -0.05 7.53
CA ASN A 98 16.21 -1.45 7.07
C ASN A 98 15.87 -1.63 5.59
N GLU A 99 16.49 -2.58 4.91
CA GLU A 99 16.13 -2.88 3.53
C GLU A 99 14.73 -3.48 3.42
N TRP A 100 13.95 -2.99 2.45
CA TRP A 100 12.63 -3.53 2.15
C TRP A 100 12.77 -4.66 1.15
N GLU A 101 12.22 -5.82 1.50
CA GLU A 101 12.26 -7.05 0.70
C GLU A 101 10.92 -7.34 0.03
N GLY A 102 9.87 -6.70 0.50
CA GLY A 102 8.54 -6.79 -0.06
C GLY A 102 7.68 -5.60 0.35
N PHE A 103 6.63 -5.36 -0.42
CA PHE A 103 5.65 -4.31 -0.19
C PHE A 103 4.26 -4.80 -0.59
N ILE A 104 3.25 -4.45 0.21
CA ILE A 104 1.85 -4.60 -0.16
C ILE A 104 1.07 -3.37 0.30
N ALA A 105 0.21 -2.83 -0.56
CA ALA A 105 -0.65 -1.70 -0.26
C ALA A 105 -2.11 -2.03 -0.54
N LEU A 106 -2.94 -1.85 0.48
CA LEU A 106 -4.39 -1.91 0.41
C LEU A 106 -4.96 -0.50 0.48
N LEU A 107 -6.08 -0.30 -0.21
CA LEU A 107 -6.88 0.91 -0.13
C LEU A 107 -8.33 0.54 0.21
N GLY A 108 -8.90 1.14 1.25
CA GLY A 108 -10.28 0.91 1.68
C GLY A 108 -10.48 1.11 3.19
N PRO A 109 -11.65 0.74 3.74
CA PRO A 109 -12.80 0.18 3.02
C PRO A 109 -13.52 1.23 2.15
N GLN A 110 -14.17 0.77 1.07
CA GLN A 110 -15.02 1.58 0.21
C GLN A 110 -16.43 0.97 0.10
N GLU A 111 -17.47 1.79 0.31
CA GLU A 111 -18.85 1.44 0.02
C GLU A 111 -19.07 1.40 -1.51
N GLY A 112 -19.68 0.33 -1.99
CA GLY A 112 -19.81 0.06 -3.43
C GLY A 112 -20.43 1.19 -4.25
N SER A 113 -19.76 1.54 -5.36
CA SER A 113 -20.37 2.15 -6.54
C SER A 113 -19.88 1.37 -7.77
N ASP A 114 -20.84 0.73 -8.44
CA ASP A 114 -20.79 0.12 -9.77
C ASP A 114 -19.54 -0.68 -10.15
N GLY A 115 -19.07 -1.61 -9.30
CA GLY A 115 -18.42 -2.88 -9.67
C GLY A 115 -17.29 -2.89 -10.73
N ARG A 116 -16.71 -1.75 -11.10
CA ARG A 116 -15.74 -1.59 -12.18
C ARG A 116 -14.60 -0.68 -11.75
N VAL A 117 -13.90 -1.07 -10.70
CA VAL A 117 -12.58 -0.51 -10.43
C VAL A 117 -11.56 -1.46 -11.03
N SER A 118 -11.16 -1.16 -12.27
CA SER A 118 -10.08 -1.87 -12.95
C SER A 118 -8.75 -1.49 -12.30
N ALA A 119 -7.85 -2.46 -12.13
CA ALA A 119 -6.45 -2.18 -11.77
C ALA A 119 -5.73 -1.26 -12.78
N SER A 120 -6.32 -1.01 -13.96
CA SER A 120 -5.83 -0.05 -14.96
C SER A 120 -6.28 1.40 -14.74
N VAL A 121 -7.18 1.65 -13.78
CA VAL A 121 -7.63 3.00 -13.40
C VAL A 121 -7.04 3.29 -12.03
N ASN A 122 -6.20 4.32 -11.94
CA ASN A 122 -5.53 4.72 -10.70
C ASN A 122 -6.57 4.94 -9.57
N PRO A 123 -6.67 4.04 -8.57
CA PRO A 123 -7.73 4.08 -7.58
C PRO A 123 -7.59 5.28 -6.62
N PHE A 124 -6.42 5.92 -6.56
CA PHE A 124 -6.21 7.09 -5.71
C PHE A 124 -7.09 8.29 -6.07
N HIS A 125 -7.47 8.48 -7.35
CA HIS A 125 -8.36 9.60 -7.71
C HIS A 125 -9.78 9.45 -7.15
N LEU A 126 -10.21 8.23 -6.84
CA LEU A 126 -11.49 7.98 -6.19
C LEU A 126 -11.43 8.31 -4.68
N MET A 127 -10.24 8.50 -4.12
CA MET A 127 -10.00 8.65 -2.67
C MET A 127 -9.55 10.05 -2.26
N THR A 128 -9.22 10.93 -3.21
CA THR A 128 -8.97 12.36 -2.95
C THR A 128 -10.22 13.24 -3.14
N ARG A 129 -11.36 12.67 -3.56
CA ARG A 129 -12.66 13.35 -3.49
C ARG A 129 -13.06 13.50 -2.02
N THR A 130 -12.62 14.59 -1.40
CA THR A 130 -13.27 15.13 -0.20
C THR A 130 -14.76 15.22 -0.49
N SER A 131 -15.58 14.77 0.45
CA SER A 131 -17.05 14.81 0.45
C SER A 131 -17.59 16.26 0.43
N SER A 132 -17.30 16.97 -0.66
CA SER A 132 -17.64 18.36 -0.89
C SER A 132 -17.85 18.55 -2.38
N GLY A 133 -19.10 18.30 -2.79
CA GLY A 133 -19.71 18.91 -3.96
C GLY A 133 -19.26 18.39 -5.33
N GLU A 134 -19.93 17.35 -5.82
CA GLU A 134 -20.33 17.27 -7.23
C GLU A 134 -21.44 16.23 -7.38
N HIS A 135 -22.66 16.72 -7.46
CA HIS A 135 -23.85 15.95 -7.82
C HIS A 135 -23.72 15.57 -9.32
N GLU A 136 -22.94 14.55 -9.64
CA GLU A 136 -22.99 13.94 -10.97
C GLU A 136 -24.36 13.28 -11.13
N LYS A 137 -25.14 13.83 -12.06
CA LYS A 137 -26.49 13.38 -12.42
C LYS A 137 -26.45 11.89 -12.79
N ARG A 138 -26.93 11.03 -11.90
CA ARG A 138 -27.22 9.62 -12.19
C ARG A 138 -28.15 9.53 -13.40
N LYS A 139 -27.71 8.83 -14.46
CA LYS A 139 -28.61 8.36 -15.52
C LYS A 139 -29.57 7.31 -14.92
N PRO A 140 -30.89 7.42 -15.11
CA PRO A 140 -31.82 6.41 -14.63
C PRO A 140 -31.79 5.23 -15.61
N GLY A 141 -31.39 4.04 -15.15
CA GLY A 141 -31.48 2.86 -16.03
C GLY A 141 -30.82 1.55 -15.62
N PHE A 142 -30.10 1.45 -14.50
CA PHE A 142 -29.56 0.16 -14.03
C PHE A 142 -29.75 0.01 -12.53
N SER A 143 -30.90 -0.53 -12.12
CA SER A 143 -31.09 -1.05 -10.77
C SER A 143 -30.61 -2.50 -10.72
N CYS A 144 -29.29 -2.69 -10.63
CA CYS A 144 -28.77 -3.90 -10.00
C CYS A 144 -28.55 -3.51 -8.54
N GLN A 145 -29.36 -4.03 -7.62
CA GLN A 145 -29.03 -3.98 -6.20
C GLN A 145 -27.76 -4.81 -6.02
N VAL A 146 -26.61 -4.15 -6.15
CA VAL A 146 -25.34 -4.72 -5.73
C VAL A 146 -25.36 -4.61 -4.21
N ASP A 147 -25.24 -5.75 -3.53
CA ASP A 147 -25.00 -5.81 -2.09
C ASP A 147 -24.02 -4.70 -1.72
N ALA A 148 -24.40 -3.84 -0.76
CA ALA A 148 -23.56 -2.74 -0.31
C ALA A 148 -22.40 -3.30 0.54
N GLY A 149 -21.52 -4.07 -0.10
CA GLY A 149 -20.31 -4.61 0.49
C GLY A 149 -19.25 -3.53 0.62
N LEU A 150 -18.44 -3.64 1.68
CA LEU A 150 -17.18 -2.91 1.78
C LEU A 150 -16.13 -3.63 0.95
N TYR A 151 -15.45 -2.88 0.08
CA TYR A 151 -14.38 -3.42 -0.77
C TYR A 151 -13.03 -2.79 -0.40
N PHE A 152 -11.98 -3.61 -0.52
CA PHE A 152 -10.59 -3.17 -0.44
C PHE A 152 -9.90 -3.43 -1.78
N HIS A 153 -9.08 -2.47 -2.21
CA HIS A 153 -8.31 -2.56 -3.44
C HIS A 153 -6.85 -2.85 -3.15
N LEU A 154 -6.32 -3.89 -3.77
CA LEU A 154 -4.88 -4.13 -3.82
C LEU A 154 -4.25 -3.14 -4.80
N ASN A 155 -3.54 -2.15 -4.28
CA ASN A 155 -2.96 -1.06 -5.07
C ASN A 155 -1.48 -1.30 -5.42
N GLY A 156 -0.82 -2.18 -4.68
CA GLY A 156 0.55 -2.61 -4.99
C GLY A 156 0.90 -3.91 -4.27
N PHE A 157 1.65 -4.76 -4.94
CA PHE A 157 2.19 -5.99 -4.37
C PHE A 157 3.50 -6.36 -5.06
N PHE A 158 4.57 -6.51 -4.27
CA PHE A 158 5.87 -6.87 -4.79
C PHE A 158 6.73 -7.58 -3.75
N VAL A 159 7.48 -8.58 -4.21
CA VAL A 159 8.56 -9.24 -3.46
C VAL A 159 9.83 -9.21 -4.30
N ARG A 160 10.93 -8.74 -3.72
CA ARG A 160 12.26 -8.74 -4.34
C ARG A 160 12.66 -10.15 -4.71
N LEU A 161 13.37 -10.30 -5.84
CA LEU A 161 13.79 -11.61 -6.35
C LEU A 161 14.55 -12.44 -5.30
N ALA A 162 15.44 -11.81 -4.52
CA ALA A 162 16.23 -12.47 -3.49
C ALA A 162 15.38 -13.06 -2.34
N ALA A 163 14.20 -12.49 -2.08
CA ALA A 163 13.30 -12.94 -1.02
C ALA A 163 12.20 -13.91 -1.51
N ARG A 164 12.10 -14.18 -2.83
CA ARG A 164 11.11 -15.12 -3.38
C ARG A 164 11.43 -16.55 -2.97
N GLY A 165 10.41 -17.42 -2.97
CA GLY A 165 10.53 -18.82 -2.55
C GLY A 165 10.52 -19.06 -1.04
N HIS A 166 10.54 -17.99 -0.22
CA HIS A 166 10.55 -18.07 1.25
C HIS A 166 9.16 -17.87 1.88
N GLY A 167 8.07 -17.94 1.11
CA GLY A 167 6.71 -17.74 1.63
C GLY A 167 6.32 -16.29 1.93
N LEU A 168 7.19 -15.31 1.68
CA LEU A 168 6.95 -13.90 2.01
C LEU A 168 5.70 -13.33 1.33
N GLY A 169 5.51 -13.62 0.04
CA GLY A 169 4.34 -13.14 -0.71
C GLY A 169 3.02 -13.66 -0.12
N ARG A 170 3.00 -14.90 0.36
CA ARG A 170 1.84 -15.47 1.06
C ARG A 170 1.58 -14.74 2.38
N THR A 171 2.63 -14.54 3.18
CA THR A 171 2.54 -13.83 4.47
C THR A 171 1.97 -12.42 4.30
N GLN A 172 2.40 -11.70 3.25
CA GLN A 172 1.87 -10.37 2.93
C GLN A 172 0.39 -10.38 2.58
N VAL A 173 -0.05 -11.34 1.77
CA VAL A 173 -1.47 -11.47 1.39
C VAL A 173 -2.32 -11.86 2.61
N GLU A 174 -1.83 -12.77 3.46
CA GLU A 174 -2.52 -13.14 4.71
C GLU A 174 -2.66 -11.94 5.65
N ALA A 175 -1.61 -11.12 5.83
CA ALA A 175 -1.67 -9.88 6.61
C ALA A 175 -2.66 -8.87 6.02
N ALA A 176 -2.67 -8.72 4.69
CA ALA A 176 -3.63 -7.89 3.99
C ALA A 176 -5.08 -8.35 4.24
N ILE A 177 -5.36 -9.65 4.15
CA ILE A 177 -6.70 -10.20 4.42
C ILE A 177 -7.09 -9.97 5.89
N ALA A 178 -6.19 -10.26 6.84
CA ALA A 178 -6.43 -10.04 8.27
C ALA A 178 -6.79 -8.57 8.57
N GLN A 179 -6.14 -7.62 7.88
CA GLN A 179 -6.49 -6.19 7.99
C GLN A 179 -7.93 -5.92 7.56
N THR A 180 -8.39 -6.51 6.46
CA THR A 180 -9.77 -6.28 5.99
C THR A 180 -10.82 -6.84 6.95
N LEU A 181 -10.51 -7.95 7.63
CA LEU A 181 -11.39 -8.56 8.62
C LEU A 181 -11.44 -7.79 9.94
N SER A 182 -10.36 -7.07 10.29
CA SER A 182 -10.30 -6.25 11.50
C SER A 182 -11.06 -4.93 11.39
N ASN A 183 -11.40 -4.50 10.17
CA ASN A 183 -12.14 -3.27 9.86
C ASN A 183 -13.56 -3.51 9.34
N SER A 184 -14.04 -4.76 9.41
CA SER A 184 -15.42 -5.17 9.08
C SER A 184 -16.21 -5.39 10.37
#